data_AF-A0A8T9SUL1-F1
#
_entry.id   AF-A0A8T9SUL1-F1
#
_cell.length_a   1.000
_cell.length_b   1.000
_cell.length_c   1.000
_cell.angle_alpha   90.00
_cell.angle_beta   90.00
_cell.angle_gamma   90.00
#
_symmetry.space_group_name_H-M   'P 1'
#
loop_
_entity.id
_entity.type
_entity.pdbx_description
1 polymer ?
#
loop_
_entity_poly.entity_id
_entity_poly.type
_entity_poly.pdbx_seq_one_letter_code
_entity_poly.pdbx_strand_id
1 'polypeptide(L)'
;MSTRKRGIVFLVPSKINIPKILIEKGKTQREVNDHQDKYHYILHKITEERILKAFYSTKEDKSIASFTQLSMKVLDQILGSHYAHKVVSDLLAWGLIQSDNRYITLATAVKETEKGFKTEAKAKGYRIHPDYVSKCVAWDVYKTETIGRKLENKATMTLTKSPTAFNIIGRNLRDLRIHEKEAYSHIQELQNLAKTFLLDNKKLLTIQRSQKGYREVLKTYKNLRSQLGIQHQTQLTGYPFLMEPKKLRKALKSAHNEGLTIYEYLKLNVQDRAERAEITIDKIVTGAKPGGFFIEQPDKSSRIYTNLTMLSKEIRQFLYHRQSDSLVNMDIANSQPFFFNKLLKEYYADCELPEDVRLYIELTSTGQFYKYIQPRISPNCTDIGGFKQEFFAAVFFCQIEHTESSKKAQKFGEMFPNVLEAIQYYKRGDYKQLAIRMQRVEAGVMLNRIVKELHKRAIWCSTIHDSIVCLPQHQSQVLSIMEEIFNDELRMIPTIKAETIKIKG
;
A
#
# COMPACT_ATOMS: atom_id res chain seq x y z
N MET A 1 -11.29 -8.43 -43.68
CA MET A 1 -10.04 -7.74 -43.28
C MET A 1 -9.53 -8.38 -41.99
N SER A 2 -8.43 -9.12 -42.07
CA SER A 2 -7.81 -9.83 -40.95
C SER A 2 -7.24 -8.82 -39.93
N THR A 3 -7.71 -8.90 -38.68
CA THR A 3 -7.20 -8.14 -37.54
C THR A 3 -5.77 -8.61 -37.24
N ARG A 4 -4.76 -7.85 -37.69
CA ARG A 4 -3.36 -8.07 -37.28
C ARG A 4 -3.29 -8.04 -35.75
N LYS A 5 -2.95 -9.18 -35.14
CA LYS A 5 -2.49 -9.25 -33.74
C LYS A 5 -1.37 -8.22 -33.57
N ARG A 6 -1.48 -7.32 -32.57
CA ARG A 6 -0.39 -6.40 -32.21
C ARG A 6 0.84 -7.22 -31.85
N GLY A 7 1.91 -7.11 -32.64
CA GLY A 7 3.19 -7.77 -32.37
C GLY A 7 3.87 -7.18 -31.13
N ILE A 8 4.83 -7.92 -30.56
CA ILE A 8 5.69 -7.42 -29.47
C ILE A 8 6.59 -6.32 -30.04
N VAL A 9 6.71 -5.21 -29.30
CA VAL A 9 7.53 -4.04 -29.66
C VAL A 9 8.58 -3.81 -28.58
N PHE A 10 9.83 -3.56 -29.00
CA PHE A 10 10.94 -3.18 -28.14
C PHE A 10 11.23 -1.68 -28.25
N LEU A 11 11.56 -1.05 -27.12
CA LEU A 11 11.99 0.36 -27.07
C LEU A 11 13.51 0.43 -27.04
N VAL A 12 14.12 0.95 -28.09
CA VAL A 12 15.59 0.99 -28.26
C VAL A 12 16.05 2.43 -28.49
N PRO A 13 17.19 2.89 -27.95
CA PRO A 13 17.73 4.21 -28.26
C PRO A 13 17.96 4.40 -29.77
N SER A 14 17.44 5.49 -30.34
CA SER A 14 17.54 5.80 -31.78
C SER A 14 18.96 5.89 -32.33
N LYS A 15 19.97 6.13 -31.48
CA LYS A 15 21.39 6.14 -31.86
C LYS A 15 21.98 4.74 -32.01
N ILE A 16 21.29 3.69 -31.57
CA ILE A 16 21.75 2.32 -31.67
C ILE A 16 20.97 1.61 -32.79
N ASN A 17 21.67 1.23 -33.85
CA ASN A 17 21.13 0.44 -34.95
C ASN A 17 21.80 -0.92 -34.96
N ILE A 18 21.23 -1.89 -34.24
CA ILE A 18 21.79 -3.25 -34.12
C ILE A 18 21.97 -3.93 -35.48
N PRO A 19 21.00 -3.88 -36.42
CA PRO A 19 21.19 -4.52 -37.72
C PRO A 19 22.42 -4.02 -38.46
N LYS A 20 22.61 -2.70 -38.48
CA LYS A 20 23.79 -2.08 -39.10
C LYS A 20 25.09 -2.51 -38.39
N ILE A 21 25.10 -2.48 -37.05
CA ILE A 21 26.26 -2.88 -36.24
C ILE A 21 26.62 -4.35 -36.48
N LEU A 22 25.63 -5.25 -36.58
CA LEU A 22 25.88 -6.66 -36.85
C LEU A 22 26.52 -6.86 -38.23
N ILE A 23 26.04 -6.15 -39.25
CA ILE A 23 26.64 -6.18 -40.61
C ILE A 23 28.09 -5.68 -40.57
N GLU A 24 28.35 -4.56 -39.89
CA GLU A 24 29.70 -4.00 -39.70
C GLU A 24 30.64 -4.95 -38.95
N LYS A 25 30.10 -5.83 -38.10
CA LYS A 25 30.84 -6.90 -37.41
C LYS A 25 30.93 -8.20 -38.23
N GLY A 26 30.66 -8.14 -39.53
CA GLY A 26 30.85 -9.25 -40.47
C GLY A 26 29.72 -10.28 -40.44
N LYS A 27 28.54 -9.95 -39.90
CA LYS A 27 27.39 -10.86 -39.92
C LYS A 27 26.68 -10.82 -41.26
N THR A 28 26.33 -11.99 -41.77
CA THR A 28 25.47 -12.12 -42.95
C THR A 28 24.07 -11.61 -42.64
N GLN A 29 23.32 -11.18 -43.67
CA GLN A 29 21.94 -10.72 -43.50
C GLN A 29 21.05 -11.77 -42.81
N ARG A 30 21.31 -13.06 -43.07
CA ARG A 30 20.63 -14.17 -42.39
C ARG A 30 20.91 -14.18 -40.89
N GLU A 31 22.18 -14.07 -40.49
CA GLU A 31 22.55 -14.02 -39.08
C GLU A 31 22.01 -12.76 -38.39
N VAL A 32 22.02 -11.61 -39.07
CA VAL A 32 21.41 -10.37 -38.56
C VAL A 32 19.95 -10.61 -38.20
N ASN A 33 19.21 -11.21 -39.12
CA ASN A 33 17.80 -11.55 -38.95
C ASN A 33 17.55 -12.54 -37.81
N ASP A 34 18.47 -13.47 -37.57
CA ASP A 34 18.36 -14.48 -36.51
C ASP A 34 18.71 -13.95 -35.11
N HIS A 35 19.52 -12.89 -35.02
CA HIS A 35 20.10 -12.43 -33.76
C HIS A 35 19.66 -11.03 -33.31
N GLN A 36 19.26 -10.13 -34.21
CA GLN A 36 18.95 -8.73 -33.88
C GLN A 36 17.97 -8.57 -32.70
N ASP A 37 16.92 -9.39 -32.64
CA ASP A 37 15.90 -9.34 -31.58
C ASP A 37 16.48 -9.61 -30.18
N LYS A 38 17.55 -10.42 -30.09
CA LYS A 38 18.23 -10.74 -28.81
C LYS A 38 18.93 -9.51 -28.25
N TYR A 39 19.61 -8.75 -29.11
CA TYR A 39 20.29 -7.50 -28.72
C TYR A 39 19.25 -6.42 -28.39
N HIS A 40 18.22 -6.26 -29.23
CA HIS A 40 17.13 -5.31 -28.98
C HIS A 40 16.41 -5.59 -27.66
N TYR A 41 16.21 -6.86 -27.28
CA TYR A 41 15.58 -7.21 -26.01
C TYR A 41 16.36 -6.70 -24.79
N ILE A 42 17.69 -6.87 -24.77
CA ILE A 42 18.52 -6.41 -23.66
C ILE A 42 18.54 -4.88 -23.59
N LEU A 43 18.71 -4.21 -24.73
CA LEU A 43 18.64 -2.75 -24.81
C LEU A 43 17.27 -2.23 -24.35
N HIS A 44 16.20 -2.91 -24.74
CA HIS A 44 14.85 -2.59 -24.28
C HIS A 44 14.70 -2.72 -22.78
N LYS A 45 15.22 -3.78 -22.14
CA LYS A 45 15.13 -3.94 -20.68
C LYS A 45 15.91 -2.86 -19.91
N ILE A 46 17.09 -2.48 -20.40
CA ILE A 46 17.86 -1.39 -19.80
C ILE A 46 17.12 -0.05 -19.96
N THR A 47 16.53 0.16 -21.14
CA THR A 47 15.84 1.41 -21.49
C THR A 47 14.49 1.55 -20.78
N GLU A 48 13.71 0.48 -20.70
CA GLU A 48 12.42 0.41 -20.01
C GLU A 48 12.57 0.75 -18.53
N GLU A 49 13.52 0.11 -17.83
CA GLU A 49 13.79 0.40 -16.42
C GLU A 49 14.32 1.82 -16.20
N ARG A 50 15.12 2.36 -17.14
CA ARG A 50 15.55 3.76 -17.09
C ARG A 50 14.36 4.71 -17.20
N ILE A 51 13.45 4.43 -18.13
CA ILE A 51 12.23 5.21 -18.32
C ILE A 51 11.37 5.15 -17.05
N LEU A 52 11.15 3.95 -16.50
CA LEU A 52 10.40 3.77 -15.26
C LEU A 52 11.04 4.56 -14.10
N LYS A 53 12.35 4.40 -13.85
CA LYS A 53 13.05 5.15 -12.80
C LYS A 53 12.97 6.67 -12.96
N ALA A 54 13.10 7.16 -14.20
CA ALA A 54 12.94 8.60 -14.49
C ALA A 54 11.53 9.13 -14.19
N PHE A 55 10.51 8.27 -14.23
CA PHE A 55 9.14 8.60 -13.83
C PHE A 55 8.89 8.50 -12.32
N TYR A 56 9.67 7.72 -11.56
CA TYR A 56 9.41 7.42 -10.15
C TYR A 56 10.41 8.06 -9.14
N SER A 57 11.50 8.70 -9.57
CA SER A 57 12.52 9.27 -8.66
C SER A 57 12.23 10.73 -8.24
N THR A 58 12.53 11.10 -6.99
CA THR A 58 12.49 12.49 -6.50
C THR A 58 13.62 13.35 -7.12
N LYS A 59 13.54 14.69 -7.00
CA LYS A 59 14.49 15.64 -7.64
C LYS A 59 15.97 15.40 -7.29
N GLU A 60 16.29 14.74 -6.18
CA GLU A 60 17.67 14.44 -5.74
C GLU A 60 18.30 13.22 -6.45
N ASP A 61 17.49 12.32 -7.02
CA ASP A 61 17.98 11.11 -7.72
C ASP A 61 18.14 11.28 -9.23
N LYS A 62 18.01 12.52 -9.73
CA LYS A 62 18.10 12.88 -11.17
C LYS A 62 19.52 12.79 -11.77
N SER A 63 20.43 12.02 -11.16
CA SER A 63 21.64 11.66 -11.89
C SER A 63 21.24 10.71 -13.03
N ILE A 64 21.55 11.11 -14.26
CA ILE A 64 21.24 10.41 -15.53
C ILE A 64 22.01 9.07 -15.66
N ALA A 65 22.46 8.47 -14.55
CA ALA A 65 23.57 7.54 -14.48
C ALA A 65 23.31 6.23 -13.71
N SER A 66 22.09 5.95 -13.21
CA SER A 66 21.86 4.75 -12.41
C SER A 66 21.86 3.46 -13.25
N PHE A 67 22.57 2.44 -12.78
CA PHE A 67 22.62 1.13 -13.42
C PHE A 67 21.31 0.35 -13.21
N THR A 68 20.84 -0.32 -14.26
CA THR A 68 19.69 -1.24 -14.25
C THR A 68 20.16 -2.64 -13.88
N GLN A 69 19.54 -3.22 -12.85
CA GLN A 69 19.90 -4.56 -12.38
C GLN A 69 19.26 -5.62 -13.29
N LEU A 70 20.08 -6.36 -14.03
CA LEU A 70 19.64 -7.48 -14.86
C LEU A 70 20.16 -8.80 -14.30
N SER A 71 19.27 -9.79 -14.19
CA SER A 71 19.62 -11.14 -13.76
C SER A 71 19.97 -12.01 -14.96
N MET A 72 21.18 -12.57 -14.98
CA MET A 72 21.60 -13.50 -16.03
C MET A 72 20.67 -14.72 -16.11
N LYS A 73 20.24 -15.25 -14.96
CA LYS A 73 19.26 -16.35 -14.89
C LYS A 73 17.96 -16.02 -15.63
N VAL A 74 17.49 -14.77 -15.56
CA VAL A 74 16.30 -14.32 -16.29
C VAL A 74 16.59 -14.17 -17.79
N LEU A 75 17.76 -13.66 -18.16
CA LEU A 75 18.17 -13.55 -19.56
C LEU A 75 18.36 -14.93 -20.20
N ASP A 76 18.94 -15.90 -19.48
CA ASP A 76 19.14 -17.29 -19.93
C ASP A 76 17.81 -17.97 -20.25
N GLN A 77 16.78 -17.76 -19.41
CA GLN A 77 15.44 -18.31 -19.64
C GLN A 77 14.80 -17.79 -20.94
N ILE A 78 15.09 -16.54 -21.31
CA ILE A 78 14.44 -15.86 -22.43
C ILE A 78 15.25 -16.05 -23.72
N LEU A 79 16.55 -15.76 -23.68
CA LEU A 79 17.44 -15.75 -24.83
C LEU A 79 18.14 -17.11 -25.04
N GLY A 80 18.22 -17.95 -24.00
CA GLY A 80 19.07 -19.15 -23.95
C GLY A 80 20.46 -18.82 -23.39
N SER A 81 21.02 -19.69 -22.54
CA SER A 81 22.26 -19.43 -21.80
C SER A 81 23.44 -19.04 -22.69
N HIS A 82 23.64 -19.78 -23.79
CA HIS A 82 24.69 -19.49 -24.77
C HIS A 82 24.56 -18.08 -25.37
N TYR A 83 23.33 -17.65 -25.68
CA TYR A 83 23.10 -16.36 -26.33
C TYR A 83 23.04 -15.20 -25.35
N ALA A 84 22.50 -15.38 -24.15
CA ALA A 84 22.40 -14.33 -23.14
C ALA A 84 23.79 -13.78 -22.78
N HIS A 85 24.74 -14.68 -22.47
CA HIS A 85 26.11 -14.30 -22.16
C HIS A 85 26.82 -13.64 -23.35
N LYS A 86 26.68 -14.21 -24.55
CA LYS A 86 27.30 -13.68 -25.77
C LYS A 86 26.81 -12.27 -26.09
N VAL A 87 25.48 -12.05 -26.09
CA VAL A 87 24.89 -10.76 -26.43
C VAL A 87 25.29 -9.68 -25.42
N VAL A 88 25.31 -9.99 -24.12
CA VAL A 88 25.79 -9.04 -23.10
C VAL A 88 27.26 -8.71 -23.31
N SER A 89 28.09 -9.72 -23.57
CA SER A 89 29.52 -9.55 -23.84
C SER A 89 29.77 -8.67 -25.07
N ASP A 90 29.04 -8.92 -26.16
CA ASP A 90 29.13 -8.15 -27.40
C ASP A 90 28.72 -6.69 -27.17
N LEU A 91 27.60 -6.42 -26.50
CA LEU A 91 27.14 -5.06 -26.21
C LEU A 91 28.14 -4.27 -25.35
N LEU A 92 28.82 -4.95 -24.41
CA LEU A 92 29.90 -4.35 -23.61
C LEU A 92 31.15 -4.09 -24.45
N ALA A 93 31.58 -5.08 -25.24
CA ALA A 93 32.77 -4.96 -26.09
C ALA A 93 32.61 -3.91 -27.20
N TRP A 94 31.39 -3.69 -27.69
CA TRP A 94 31.06 -2.65 -28.66
C TRP A 94 30.85 -1.28 -28.03
N GLY A 95 30.96 -1.15 -26.70
CA GLY A 95 30.78 0.11 -25.98
C GLY A 95 29.35 0.65 -26.01
N LEU A 96 28.35 -0.17 -26.33
CA LEU A 96 26.94 0.25 -26.39
C LEU A 96 26.30 0.30 -25.00
N ILE A 97 26.77 -0.55 -24.09
CA ILE A 97 26.36 -0.58 -22.68
C ILE A 97 27.58 -0.56 -21.76
N GLN A 98 27.38 -0.15 -20.52
CA GLN A 98 28.37 -0.19 -19.45
C GLN A 98 27.85 -1.03 -18.29
N SER A 99 28.75 -1.64 -17.51
CA SER A 99 28.42 -2.34 -16.27
C SER A 99 29.12 -1.70 -15.08
N ASP A 100 28.44 -1.67 -13.93
CA ASP A 100 29.03 -1.22 -12.66
C ASP A 100 29.90 -2.31 -12.00
N ASN A 101 29.90 -3.52 -12.57
CA ASN A 101 30.53 -4.71 -12.00
C ASN A 101 30.07 -5.05 -10.57
N ARG A 102 28.90 -4.54 -10.13
CA ARG A 102 28.34 -4.81 -8.81
C ARG A 102 27.24 -5.86 -8.92
N TYR A 103 27.39 -6.92 -8.15
CA TYR A 103 26.36 -7.95 -8.00
C TYR A 103 25.49 -7.65 -6.79
N ILE A 104 24.18 -7.57 -6.99
CA ILE A 104 23.20 -7.45 -5.91
C ILE A 104 22.50 -8.79 -5.71
N THR A 105 22.40 -9.21 -4.47
CA THR A 105 21.59 -10.36 -4.06
C THR A 105 20.14 -9.90 -3.89
N LEU A 106 19.22 -10.48 -4.65
CA LEU A 106 17.80 -10.18 -4.49
C LEU A 106 17.29 -10.84 -3.20
N ALA A 107 16.61 -10.08 -2.33
CA ALA A 107 16.08 -10.56 -1.04
C ALA A 107 15.13 -11.78 -1.16
N THR A 108 14.59 -12.03 -2.35
CA THR A 108 13.70 -13.16 -2.66
C THR A 108 14.43 -14.48 -2.96
N ALA A 109 15.76 -14.53 -2.90
CA ALA A 109 16.57 -15.68 -3.31
C ALA A 109 17.29 -16.39 -2.16
N VAL A 110 16.84 -16.20 -0.92
CA VAL A 110 17.30 -16.98 0.24
C VAL A 110 16.41 -18.22 0.34
N LYS A 111 16.99 -19.40 0.06
CA LYS A 111 16.40 -20.68 0.42
C LYS A 111 17.19 -21.29 1.56
N GLU A 112 16.47 -21.67 2.62
CA GLU A 112 17.02 -22.43 3.74
C GLU A 112 17.23 -23.87 3.28
N THR A 113 18.43 -24.41 3.52
CA THR A 113 18.75 -25.82 3.26
C THR A 113 19.52 -26.37 4.46
N GLU A 114 19.51 -27.69 4.66
CA GLU A 114 20.13 -28.39 5.80
C GLU A 114 21.64 -28.15 5.97
N LYS A 115 22.31 -27.53 4.98
CA LYS A 115 23.74 -27.16 5.03
C LYS A 115 24.00 -25.63 5.05
N GLY A 116 22.98 -24.83 5.39
CA GLY A 116 23.05 -23.36 5.46
C GLY A 116 22.37 -22.63 4.28
N PHE A 117 22.39 -21.29 4.33
CA PHE A 117 21.75 -20.42 3.33
C PHE A 117 22.49 -20.45 1.99
N LYS A 118 21.84 -20.90 0.91
CA LYS A 118 22.39 -20.82 -0.44
C LYS A 118 21.75 -19.65 -1.22
N THR A 119 22.58 -18.73 -1.70
CA THR A 119 22.17 -17.52 -2.45
C THR A 119 22.12 -17.82 -3.95
N GLU A 120 20.93 -17.86 -4.56
CA GLU A 120 20.78 -18.36 -5.93
C GLU A 120 20.54 -17.32 -7.04
N ALA A 121 20.27 -16.05 -6.74
CA ALA A 121 20.03 -15.05 -7.78
C ALA A 121 20.88 -13.78 -7.56
N LYS A 122 22.00 -13.71 -8.29
CA LYS A 122 22.81 -12.50 -8.43
C LYS A 122 22.33 -11.71 -9.66
N ALA A 123 22.03 -10.42 -9.50
CA ALA A 123 21.79 -9.49 -10.60
C ALA A 123 22.98 -8.54 -10.73
N LYS A 124 23.32 -8.14 -11.96
CA LYS A 124 24.43 -7.21 -12.24
C LYS A 124 23.89 -5.92 -12.85
N GLY A 125 24.49 -4.78 -12.52
CA GLY A 125 24.08 -3.48 -13.05
C GLY A 125 24.57 -3.23 -14.47
N TYR A 126 23.68 -2.76 -15.34
CA TYR A 126 23.97 -2.35 -16.72
C TYR A 126 23.28 -1.03 -17.06
N ARG A 127 23.90 -0.20 -17.91
CA ARG A 127 23.28 1.03 -18.46
C ARG A 127 23.65 1.22 -19.92
N ILE A 128 22.85 1.97 -20.68
CA ILE A 128 23.24 2.44 -22.02
C ILE A 128 24.43 3.39 -21.88
N HIS A 129 25.45 3.23 -22.73
CA HIS A 129 26.61 4.12 -22.73
C HIS A 129 26.16 5.56 -23.05
N PRO A 130 26.67 6.60 -22.35
CA PRO A 130 26.22 7.99 -22.49
C PRO A 130 26.09 8.50 -23.94
N ASP A 131 27.05 8.17 -24.80
CA ASP A 131 27.08 8.60 -26.21
C ASP A 131 25.87 8.12 -27.02
N TYR A 132 25.32 6.96 -26.62
CA TYR A 132 24.18 6.30 -27.28
C TYR A 132 22.85 6.57 -26.59
N VAL A 133 22.83 7.41 -25.54
CA VAL A 133 21.58 7.88 -24.94
C VAL A 133 20.87 8.82 -25.92
N SER A 134 19.65 8.43 -26.31
CA SER A 134 18.80 9.23 -27.21
C SER A 134 17.31 8.93 -27.02
N LYS A 135 16.45 9.59 -27.82
CA LYS A 135 15.02 9.27 -27.93
C LYS A 135 14.85 7.79 -28.28
N CYS A 136 13.85 7.13 -27.70
CA CYS A 136 13.59 5.72 -27.98
C CYS A 136 12.76 5.59 -29.24
N VAL A 137 13.10 4.61 -30.08
CA VAL A 137 12.32 4.18 -31.24
C VAL A 137 11.72 2.81 -30.96
N ALA A 138 10.50 2.61 -31.47
CA ALA A 138 9.82 1.34 -31.45
C ALA A 138 10.44 0.41 -32.50
N TRP A 139 10.84 -0.79 -32.08
CA TRP A 139 11.34 -1.85 -32.94
C TRP A 139 10.40 -3.04 -32.87
N ASP A 140 9.78 -3.38 -33.99
CA ASP A 140 8.99 -4.59 -34.12
C ASP A 140 9.90 -5.82 -34.09
N VAL A 141 9.51 -6.84 -33.32
CA VAL A 141 10.25 -8.11 -33.26
C VAL A 141 10.23 -8.78 -34.62
N TYR A 142 11.41 -9.03 -35.18
CA TYR A 142 11.57 -9.55 -36.54
C TYR A 142 11.12 -11.01 -36.67
N LYS A 143 11.46 -11.88 -35.72
CA LYS A 143 11.02 -13.29 -35.68
C LYS A 143 10.17 -13.59 -34.45
N THR A 144 8.85 -13.57 -34.64
CA THR A 144 7.87 -13.89 -33.60
C THR A 144 7.92 -15.36 -33.14
N GLU A 145 8.42 -16.30 -33.93
CA GLU A 145 8.33 -17.75 -33.62
C GLU A 145 9.20 -18.24 -32.46
N THR A 146 10.32 -17.56 -32.16
CA THR A 146 11.28 -17.98 -31.11
C THR A 146 11.25 -17.08 -29.87
N ILE A 147 11.77 -15.86 -29.96
CA ILE A 147 11.81 -14.93 -28.82
C ILE A 147 10.42 -14.34 -28.59
N GLY A 148 9.72 -13.98 -29.67
CA GLY A 148 8.32 -13.56 -29.62
C GLY A 148 7.45 -14.61 -28.90
N ARG A 149 7.50 -15.88 -29.30
CA ARG A 149 6.74 -16.97 -28.69
C ARG A 149 7.17 -17.26 -27.26
N LYS A 150 8.45 -17.12 -26.88
CA LYS A 150 8.88 -17.24 -25.48
C LYS A 150 8.40 -16.07 -24.62
N LEU A 151 8.39 -14.85 -25.15
CA LEU A 151 7.89 -13.66 -24.48
C LEU A 151 6.36 -13.67 -24.39
N GLU A 152 5.67 -14.09 -25.44
CA GLU A 152 4.24 -14.37 -25.47
C GLU A 152 3.92 -15.51 -24.52
N ASN A 153 4.59 -16.66 -24.55
CA ASN A 153 4.36 -17.75 -23.61
C ASN A 153 4.67 -17.34 -22.17
N LYS A 154 5.66 -16.49 -21.91
CA LYS A 154 5.93 -15.96 -20.55
C LYS A 154 4.88 -14.93 -20.13
N ALA A 155 4.43 -14.05 -21.04
CA ALA A 155 3.35 -13.10 -20.81
C ALA A 155 2.03 -13.84 -20.60
N THR A 156 1.73 -14.85 -21.42
CA THR A 156 0.62 -15.81 -21.34
C THR A 156 0.74 -16.67 -20.09
N MET A 157 1.92 -17.13 -19.67
CA MET A 157 2.15 -17.79 -18.36
C MET A 157 2.00 -16.83 -17.18
N THR A 158 2.20 -15.53 -17.40
CA THR A 158 1.95 -14.47 -16.42
C THR A 158 0.48 -14.02 -16.44
N LEU A 159 -0.24 -14.27 -17.54
CA LEU A 159 -1.69 -14.07 -17.73
C LEU A 159 -2.51 -15.31 -17.30
N THR A 160 -1.96 -16.52 -17.41
CA THR A 160 -2.52 -17.79 -16.90
C THR A 160 -2.14 -18.01 -15.44
N LYS A 161 -1.13 -17.32 -14.92
CA LYS A 161 -1.11 -16.96 -13.51
C LYS A 161 -2.27 -16.01 -13.28
N SER A 162 -3.25 -16.44 -12.48
CA SER A 162 -4.34 -15.57 -11.99
C SER A 162 -3.80 -14.16 -11.73
N PRO A 163 -4.38 -13.11 -12.31
CA PRO A 163 -3.89 -11.76 -12.11
C PRO A 163 -3.74 -11.49 -10.62
N THR A 164 -2.61 -10.89 -10.23
CA THR A 164 -2.37 -10.54 -8.82
C THR A 164 -3.42 -9.53 -8.39
N ALA A 165 -3.75 -9.52 -7.10
CA ALA A 165 -4.65 -8.50 -6.54
C ALA A 165 -4.16 -7.08 -6.85
N PHE A 166 -2.84 -6.88 -6.85
CA PHE A 166 -2.19 -5.63 -7.29
C PHE A 166 -2.62 -5.21 -8.70
N ASN A 167 -2.56 -6.12 -9.68
CA ASN A 167 -2.95 -5.82 -11.06
C ASN A 167 -4.46 -5.60 -11.18
N ILE A 168 -5.27 -6.37 -10.45
CA ILE A 168 -6.74 -6.23 -10.44
C ILE A 168 -7.12 -4.85 -9.91
N ILE A 169 -6.66 -4.51 -8.71
CA ILE A 169 -6.94 -3.22 -8.06
C ILE A 169 -6.42 -2.07 -8.93
N GLY A 170 -5.19 -2.15 -9.43
CA GLY A 170 -4.61 -1.12 -10.31
C GLY A 170 -5.42 -0.86 -11.58
N ARG A 171 -6.08 -1.89 -12.14
CA ARG A 171 -7.03 -1.72 -13.26
C ARG A 171 -8.34 -1.11 -12.80
N ASN A 172 -8.91 -1.62 -11.72
CA ASN A 172 -10.21 -1.19 -11.20
C ASN A 172 -10.22 0.28 -10.75
N LEU A 173 -9.09 0.79 -10.23
CA LEU A 173 -8.93 2.21 -9.90
C LEU A 173 -9.16 3.15 -11.09
N ARG A 174 -9.01 2.67 -12.33
CA ARG A 174 -9.24 3.47 -13.54
C ARG A 174 -10.69 3.88 -13.74
N ASP A 175 -11.60 3.22 -13.05
CA ASP A 175 -13.03 3.47 -13.14
C ASP A 175 -13.54 4.38 -12.01
N LEU A 176 -12.71 4.69 -11.02
CA LEU A 176 -13.02 5.65 -9.95
C LEU A 176 -12.84 7.09 -10.41
N ARG A 177 -13.77 7.93 -9.99
CA ARG A 177 -13.77 9.38 -10.20
C ARG A 177 -14.13 10.08 -8.89
N ILE A 178 -14.02 11.41 -8.89
CA ILE A 178 -14.36 12.26 -7.76
C ILE A 178 -15.09 13.50 -8.25
N HIS A 179 -16.12 13.92 -7.50
CA HIS A 179 -16.81 15.19 -7.68
C HIS A 179 -15.88 16.33 -7.23
N GLU A 180 -15.08 16.82 -8.17
CA GLU A 180 -13.94 17.69 -7.91
C GLU A 180 -14.34 19.00 -7.21
N LYS A 181 -15.35 19.71 -7.72
CA LYS A 181 -15.76 21.01 -7.19
C LYS A 181 -16.28 20.89 -5.76
N GLU A 182 -17.12 19.90 -5.53
CA GLU A 182 -17.74 19.60 -4.25
C GLU A 182 -16.68 19.16 -3.23
N ALA A 183 -15.72 18.33 -3.65
CA ALA A 183 -14.62 17.90 -2.80
C ALA A 183 -13.71 19.08 -2.40
N TYR A 184 -13.37 19.97 -3.33
CA TYR A 184 -12.58 21.17 -3.04
C TYR A 184 -13.33 22.16 -2.13
N SER A 185 -14.61 22.42 -2.41
CA SER A 185 -15.45 23.28 -1.54
C SER A 185 -15.47 22.74 -0.12
N HIS A 186 -15.65 21.43 0.04
CA HIS A 186 -15.67 20.79 1.34
C HIS A 186 -14.33 20.91 2.08
N ILE A 187 -13.19 20.75 1.40
CA ILE A 187 -11.87 20.98 2.00
C ILE A 187 -11.73 22.43 2.47
N GLN A 188 -12.16 23.38 1.64
CA GLN A 188 -12.04 24.80 1.94
C GLN A 188 -12.92 25.19 3.14
N GLU A 189 -14.17 24.72 3.18
CA GLU A 189 -15.05 24.85 4.34
C GLU A 189 -14.40 24.28 5.59
N LEU A 190 -13.87 23.06 5.48
CA LEU A 190 -13.22 22.40 6.61
C LEU A 190 -12.02 23.21 7.12
N GLN A 191 -11.19 23.71 6.21
CA GLN A 191 -10.02 24.51 6.50
C GLN A 191 -10.36 25.86 7.14
N ASN A 192 -11.38 26.55 6.61
CA ASN A 192 -11.81 27.85 7.10
C ASN A 192 -12.33 27.75 8.53
N LEU A 193 -13.22 26.79 8.80
CA LEU A 193 -13.71 26.51 10.15
C LEU A 193 -12.58 26.21 11.15
N ALA A 194 -11.58 25.40 10.75
CA ALA A 194 -10.42 25.13 11.59
C ALA A 194 -9.58 26.41 11.84
N LYS A 195 -9.36 27.23 10.81
CA LYS A 195 -8.60 28.49 10.92
C LYS A 195 -9.32 29.49 11.82
N THR A 196 -10.63 29.68 11.67
CA THR A 196 -11.46 30.54 12.52
C THR A 196 -11.39 30.08 13.97
N PHE A 197 -11.60 28.78 14.21
CA PHE A 197 -11.48 28.20 15.55
C PHE A 197 -10.12 28.46 16.20
N LEU A 198 -9.01 28.30 15.46
CA LEU A 198 -7.67 28.59 15.98
C LEU A 198 -7.49 30.08 16.27
N LEU A 199 -8.05 30.97 15.43
CA LEU A 199 -7.96 32.42 15.59
C LEU A 199 -8.71 32.90 16.84
N ASP A 200 -9.93 32.42 17.04
CA ASP A 200 -10.76 32.75 18.21
C ASP A 200 -10.08 32.32 19.52
N ASN A 201 -9.29 31.24 19.45
CA ASN A 201 -8.53 30.69 20.58
C ASN A 201 -7.04 31.09 20.56
N LYS A 202 -6.63 32.06 19.73
CA LYS A 202 -5.21 32.42 19.54
C LYS A 202 -4.55 32.79 20.85
N LYS A 203 -5.20 33.60 21.69
CA LYS A 203 -4.65 34.01 23.00
C LYS A 203 -4.29 32.79 23.84
N LEU A 204 -5.21 31.84 24.01
CA LEU A 204 -4.98 30.60 24.73
C LEU A 204 -3.84 29.76 24.13
N LEU A 205 -3.81 29.62 22.80
CA LEU A 205 -2.84 28.81 22.06
C LEU A 205 -1.46 29.47 21.91
N THR A 206 -1.31 30.73 22.29
CA THR A 206 -0.03 31.45 22.26
C THR A 206 0.67 31.41 23.63
N ILE A 207 -0.04 31.05 24.71
CA ILE A 207 0.50 31.10 26.08
C ILE A 207 1.12 29.74 26.47
N GLN A 208 2.24 29.84 27.19
CA GLN A 208 2.96 28.83 28.01
C GLN A 208 4.30 28.34 27.43
N ARG A 209 5.39 28.84 28.03
CA ARG A 209 6.73 28.20 28.00
C ARG A 209 6.92 27.20 29.16
N SER A 210 5.93 27.06 30.06
CA SER A 210 6.00 26.19 31.24
C SER A 210 5.25 24.85 31.04
N GLN A 211 5.80 23.76 31.59
CA GLN A 211 5.21 22.42 31.49
C GLN A 211 3.79 22.32 32.04
N LYS A 212 3.44 23.13 33.06
CA LYS A 212 2.15 23.10 33.74
C LYS A 212 1.03 23.59 32.82
N GLY A 213 1.18 24.72 32.15
CA GLY A 213 0.09 25.17 31.28
C GLY A 213 0.14 24.64 29.85
N TYR A 214 1.22 24.00 29.38
CA TYR A 214 1.09 23.09 28.23
C TYR A 214 0.01 22.01 28.46
N ARG A 215 -0.12 21.48 29.68
CA ARG A 215 -1.17 20.49 30.02
C ARG A 215 -2.55 21.12 30.02
N GLU A 216 -2.67 22.35 30.53
CA GLU A 216 -3.92 23.10 30.55
C GLU A 216 -4.39 23.44 29.13
N VAL A 217 -3.51 23.97 28.27
CA VAL A 217 -3.82 24.23 26.86
C VAL A 217 -4.25 22.94 26.14
N LEU A 218 -3.56 21.81 26.38
CA LEU A 218 -3.96 20.52 25.79
C LEU A 218 -5.35 20.05 26.25
N LYS A 219 -5.70 20.26 27.52
CA LYS A 219 -7.02 19.91 28.07
C LYS A 219 -8.11 20.78 27.44
N THR A 220 -7.90 22.09 27.41
CA THR A 220 -8.85 23.04 26.83
C THR A 220 -9.00 22.82 25.33
N TYR A 221 -7.90 22.63 24.60
CA TYR A 221 -7.90 22.29 23.18
C TYR A 221 -8.67 21.01 22.87
N LYS A 222 -8.52 19.96 23.70
CA LYS A 222 -9.29 18.71 23.55
C LYS A 222 -10.79 18.98 23.64
N ASN A 223 -11.24 19.71 24.66
CA ASN A 223 -12.65 20.02 24.86
C ASN A 223 -13.21 20.84 23.71
N LEU A 224 -12.51 21.90 23.32
CA LEU A 224 -12.91 22.78 22.23
C LEU A 224 -12.97 22.02 20.89
N ARG A 225 -12.01 21.13 20.61
CA ARG A 225 -12.01 20.28 19.42
C ARG A 225 -13.21 19.32 19.40
N SER A 226 -13.56 18.73 20.53
CA SER A 226 -14.74 17.87 20.63
C SER A 226 -16.03 18.65 20.37
N GLN A 227 -16.15 19.87 20.91
CA GLN A 227 -17.31 20.74 20.67
C GLN A 227 -17.49 21.08 19.19
N LEU A 228 -16.41 21.50 18.51
CA LEU A 228 -16.44 21.82 17.08
C LEU A 228 -16.83 20.59 16.23
N GLY A 229 -16.34 19.41 16.61
CA GLY A 229 -16.70 18.15 15.94
C GLY A 229 -18.19 17.82 16.03
N ILE A 230 -18.80 18.05 17.20
CA ILE A 230 -20.24 17.87 17.44
C ILE A 230 -21.07 18.87 16.64
N GLN A 231 -20.69 20.16 16.68
CA GLN A 231 -21.41 21.24 15.99
C GLN A 231 -21.53 20.99 14.48
N HIS A 232 -20.51 20.39 13.86
CA HIS A 232 -20.46 20.15 12.42
C HIS A 232 -20.75 18.69 12.03
N GLN A 233 -21.44 17.93 12.88
CA GLN A 233 -21.88 16.55 12.63
C GLN A 233 -20.78 15.61 12.10
N THR A 234 -19.52 15.89 12.42
CA THR A 234 -18.45 14.95 12.13
C THR A 234 -18.65 13.75 13.06
N GLN A 235 -18.86 12.54 12.52
CA GLN A 235 -19.10 11.31 13.29
C GLN A 235 -17.90 10.87 14.18
N LEU A 236 -16.95 11.77 14.42
CA LEU A 236 -15.69 11.53 15.11
C LEU A 236 -15.59 12.45 16.33
N THR A 237 -14.86 11.97 17.34
CA THR A 237 -14.49 12.69 18.57
C THR A 237 -13.54 13.88 18.33
N GLY A 238 -13.45 14.37 17.10
CA GLY A 238 -12.99 15.71 16.79
C GLY A 238 -12.85 16.00 15.30
N TYR A 239 -12.38 17.22 15.04
CA TYR A 239 -12.42 17.84 13.72
C TYR A 239 -11.27 17.38 12.81
N PRO A 240 -11.52 17.04 11.52
CA PRO A 240 -10.56 16.44 10.59
C PRO A 240 -9.23 17.18 10.45
N PHE A 241 -9.28 18.51 10.37
CA PHE A 241 -8.09 19.33 10.14
C PHE A 241 -7.40 19.76 11.44
N LEU A 242 -8.02 19.53 12.60
CA LEU A 242 -7.42 19.80 13.91
C LEU A 242 -6.63 18.58 14.43
N MET A 243 -5.42 18.83 14.94
CA MET A 243 -4.52 17.77 15.38
C MET A 243 -5.09 17.00 16.58
N GLU A 244 -4.81 15.70 16.66
CA GLU A 244 -5.16 14.92 17.86
C GLU A 244 -4.35 15.40 19.08
N PRO A 245 -4.95 15.56 20.28
CA PRO A 245 -4.27 16.12 21.46
C PRO A 245 -2.96 15.40 21.85
N LYS A 246 -2.87 14.08 21.60
CA LYS A 246 -1.63 13.33 21.85
C LYS A 246 -0.53 13.61 20.84
N LYS A 247 -0.89 13.73 19.56
CA LYS A 247 0.04 14.14 18.50
C LYS A 247 0.51 15.56 18.75
N LEU A 248 -0.40 16.43 19.20
CA LEU A 248 -0.08 17.78 19.64
C LEU A 248 0.92 17.73 20.80
N ARG A 249 0.69 16.93 21.85
CA ARG A 249 1.67 16.78 22.95
C ARG A 249 3.07 16.38 22.50
N LYS A 250 3.21 15.47 21.52
CA LYS A 250 4.50 15.08 20.96
C LYS A 250 5.10 16.19 20.10
N ALA A 251 4.27 16.81 19.27
CA ALA A 251 4.65 17.92 18.41
C ALA A 251 5.10 19.16 19.20
N LEU A 252 4.46 19.45 20.33
CA LEU A 252 4.83 20.55 21.23
C LEU A 252 6.26 20.45 21.75
N LYS A 253 6.77 19.21 21.93
CA LYS A 253 8.19 19.02 22.27
C LYS A 253 9.13 19.39 21.12
N SER A 254 8.70 19.18 19.87
CA SER A 254 9.48 19.52 18.66
C SER A 254 9.37 21.00 18.32
N ALA A 255 8.15 21.56 18.34
CA ALA A 255 7.86 22.95 18.06
C ALA A 255 8.58 23.91 19.03
N HIS A 256 8.77 23.49 20.29
CA HIS A 256 9.58 24.24 21.25
C HIS A 256 11.05 24.40 20.78
N ASN A 257 11.62 23.39 20.14
CA ASN A 257 12.98 23.45 19.60
C ASN A 257 13.07 24.33 18.34
N GLU A 258 11.95 24.52 17.64
CA GLU A 258 11.82 25.34 16.44
C GLU A 258 11.34 26.79 16.74
N GLY A 259 11.11 27.13 18.01
CA GLY A 259 10.68 28.46 18.43
C GLY A 259 9.23 28.82 18.10
N LEU A 260 8.42 27.87 17.60
CA LEU A 260 7.03 28.09 17.21
C LEU A 260 6.08 28.07 18.40
N THR A 261 5.08 28.94 18.37
CA THR A 261 3.92 28.86 19.28
C THR A 261 3.00 27.71 18.90
N ILE A 262 2.14 27.25 19.84
CA ILE A 262 1.18 26.18 19.56
C ILE A 262 0.21 26.61 18.46
N TYR A 263 -0.21 27.87 18.47
CA TYR A 263 -1.04 28.47 17.44
C TYR A 263 -0.40 28.37 16.04
N GLU A 264 0.85 28.80 15.88
CA GLU A 264 1.56 28.78 14.60
C GLU A 264 1.73 27.35 14.08
N TYR A 265 2.12 26.43 14.96
CA TYR A 265 2.27 25.02 14.60
C TYR A 265 0.93 24.40 14.16
N LEU A 266 -0.16 24.66 14.88
CA LEU A 266 -1.49 24.17 14.52
C LEU A 266 -2.01 24.79 13.21
N LYS A 267 -1.71 26.08 12.96
CA LYS A 267 -2.06 26.76 11.71
C LYS A 267 -1.38 26.10 10.51
N LEU A 268 -0.07 25.83 10.62
CA LEU A 268 0.68 25.09 9.61
C LEU A 268 0.11 23.68 9.43
N ASN A 269 -0.24 22.99 10.50
CA ASN A 269 -0.83 21.65 10.40
C ASN A 269 -2.18 21.62 9.67
N VAL A 270 -3.04 22.63 9.87
CA VAL A 270 -4.30 22.77 9.14
C VAL A 270 -4.04 22.97 7.65
N GLN A 271 -3.05 23.80 7.30
CA GLN A 271 -2.66 24.03 5.92
C GLN A 271 -2.12 22.75 5.27
N ASP A 272 -1.13 22.10 5.88
CA ASP A 272 -0.56 20.83 5.43
C ASP A 272 -1.61 19.74 5.15
N ARG A 273 -2.64 19.68 6.01
CA ARG A 273 -3.71 18.68 5.87
C ARG A 273 -4.64 18.97 4.71
N ALA A 274 -4.97 20.24 4.50
CA ALA A 274 -5.73 20.66 3.33
C ALA A 274 -4.95 20.35 2.05
N GLU A 275 -3.69 20.79 1.95
CA GLU A 275 -2.84 20.57 0.78
C GLU A 275 -2.68 19.08 0.46
N ARG A 276 -2.50 18.21 1.47
CA ARG A 276 -2.43 16.75 1.24
C ARG A 276 -3.74 16.17 0.73
N ALA A 277 -4.87 16.67 1.20
CA ALA A 277 -6.18 16.23 0.73
C ALA A 277 -6.40 16.65 -0.74
N GLU A 278 -6.07 17.90 -1.08
CA GLU A 278 -6.10 18.45 -2.45
C GLU A 278 -5.20 17.64 -3.39
N ILE A 279 -3.94 17.40 -3.02
CA ILE A 279 -3.02 16.56 -3.80
C ILE A 279 -3.60 15.16 -4.05
N THR A 280 -4.33 14.59 -3.09
CA THR A 280 -4.93 13.27 -3.26
C THR A 280 -6.13 13.32 -4.21
N ILE A 281 -6.92 14.39 -4.18
CA ILE A 281 -7.99 14.66 -5.17
C ILE A 281 -7.39 14.81 -6.56
N ASP A 282 -6.38 15.68 -6.73
CA ASP A 282 -5.70 15.93 -8.00
C ASP A 282 -5.19 14.65 -8.63
N LYS A 283 -4.62 13.75 -7.83
CA LYS A 283 -4.15 12.46 -8.32
C LYS A 283 -5.29 11.58 -8.84
N ILE A 284 -6.46 11.58 -8.18
CA ILE A 284 -7.65 10.85 -8.66
C ILE A 284 -8.22 11.49 -9.93
N VAL A 285 -8.30 12.82 -9.99
CA VAL A 285 -8.76 13.59 -11.16
C VAL A 285 -7.84 13.36 -12.36
N THR A 286 -6.52 13.41 -12.14
CA THR A 286 -5.49 13.15 -13.17
C THR A 286 -5.60 11.73 -13.72
N GLY A 287 -6.00 10.76 -12.87
CA GLY A 287 -6.30 9.40 -13.27
C GLY A 287 -5.14 8.72 -14.01
N ALA A 288 -5.41 8.28 -15.24
CA ALA A 288 -4.45 7.51 -16.05
C ALA A 288 -3.28 8.32 -16.61
N LYS A 289 -3.31 9.64 -16.48
CA LYS A 289 -2.23 10.52 -16.95
C LYS A 289 -1.00 10.40 -16.04
N PRO A 290 0.21 10.70 -16.55
CA PRO A 290 1.43 10.70 -15.74
C PRO A 290 1.23 11.52 -14.45
N GLY A 291 1.55 10.92 -13.30
CA GLY A 291 1.40 11.53 -11.97
C GLY A 291 0.06 11.31 -11.27
N GLY A 292 -0.96 10.75 -11.93
CA GLY A 292 -2.30 10.53 -11.35
C GLY A 292 -2.45 9.23 -10.54
N PHE A 293 -2.27 8.07 -11.17
CA PHE A 293 -2.41 6.79 -10.47
C PHE A 293 -1.21 6.47 -9.58
N PHE A 294 -1.49 6.33 -8.28
CA PHE A 294 -0.61 5.79 -7.27
C PHE A 294 -1.12 4.41 -6.85
N ILE A 295 -0.25 3.40 -7.01
CA ILE A 295 -0.44 2.08 -6.42
C ILE A 295 0.92 1.54 -6.01
N GLU A 296 1.02 1.11 -4.76
CA GLU A 296 2.24 0.58 -4.17
C GLU A 296 1.91 -0.64 -3.32
N GLN A 297 2.80 -1.62 -3.36
CA GLN A 297 2.75 -2.78 -2.47
C GLN A 297 4.19 -3.10 -2.06
N PRO A 298 4.61 -2.71 -0.84
CA PRO A 298 5.98 -2.90 -0.36
C PRO A 298 6.50 -4.33 -0.52
N ASP A 299 5.65 -5.33 -0.24
CA ASP A 299 5.94 -6.73 -0.54
C ASP A 299 4.66 -7.52 -0.86
N LYS A 300 4.78 -8.68 -1.50
CA LYS A 300 3.60 -9.45 -2.00
C LYS A 300 2.61 -9.89 -0.91
N SER A 301 3.04 -9.93 0.34
CA SER A 301 2.21 -10.25 1.52
C SER A 301 1.70 -9.03 2.26
N SER A 302 2.16 -7.83 1.91
CA SER A 302 1.70 -6.58 2.51
C SER A 302 0.37 -6.12 1.91
N ARG A 303 -0.26 -5.17 2.59
CA ARG A 303 -1.36 -4.37 2.04
C ARG A 303 -0.93 -3.64 0.77
N ILE A 304 -1.93 -3.31 -0.05
CA ILE A 304 -1.78 -2.43 -1.21
C ILE A 304 -2.20 -1.03 -0.79
N TYR A 305 -1.37 -0.05 -1.15
CA TYR A 305 -1.63 1.38 -0.97
C TYR A 305 -1.98 1.97 -2.32
N THR A 306 -3.07 2.73 -2.37
CA THR A 306 -3.60 3.38 -3.57
C THR A 306 -4.02 4.80 -3.27
N ASN A 307 -4.35 5.58 -4.30
CA ASN A 307 -5.06 6.85 -4.15
C ASN A 307 -6.26 6.74 -3.20
N LEU A 308 -7.03 5.65 -3.32
CA LEU A 308 -8.21 5.40 -2.50
C LEU A 308 -7.87 5.14 -1.03
N THR A 309 -6.80 4.38 -0.75
CA THR A 309 -6.37 4.15 0.66
C THR A 309 -5.78 5.40 1.29
N MET A 310 -5.20 6.30 0.49
CA MET A 310 -4.66 7.57 0.95
C MET A 310 -5.73 8.64 1.14
N LEU A 311 -6.87 8.50 0.48
CA LEU A 311 -7.96 9.47 0.55
C LEU A 311 -8.55 9.53 1.97
N SER A 312 -8.58 10.75 2.51
CA SER A 312 -9.14 11.02 3.82
C SER A 312 -10.63 10.67 3.86
N LYS A 313 -11.13 10.25 5.03
CA LYS A 313 -12.49 9.72 5.16
C LYS A 313 -13.56 10.73 4.78
N GLU A 314 -13.30 12.00 5.05
CA GLU A 314 -14.16 13.15 4.82
C GLU A 314 -14.39 13.42 3.32
N ILE A 315 -13.42 13.04 2.49
CA ILE A 315 -13.46 13.27 1.04
C ILE A 315 -14.03 12.06 0.29
N ARG A 316 -14.06 10.88 0.91
CA ARG A 316 -14.56 9.65 0.27
C ARG A 316 -15.99 9.79 -0.24
N GLN A 317 -16.84 10.56 0.42
CA GLN A 317 -18.24 10.78 0.00
C GLN A 317 -18.38 11.37 -1.42
N PHE A 318 -17.34 12.04 -1.93
CA PHE A 318 -17.33 12.60 -3.29
C PHE A 318 -16.85 11.60 -4.35
N LEU A 319 -16.46 10.39 -3.94
CA LEU A 319 -16.08 9.34 -4.88
C LEU A 319 -17.30 8.75 -5.56
N TYR A 320 -17.16 8.50 -6.85
CA TYR A 320 -18.14 7.75 -7.63
C TYR A 320 -17.42 6.82 -8.62
N HIS A 321 -18.18 5.89 -9.18
CA HIS A 321 -17.72 5.03 -10.25
C HIS A 321 -18.28 5.52 -11.58
N ARG A 322 -17.56 5.34 -12.69
CA ARG A 322 -18.06 5.73 -14.02
C ARG A 322 -19.42 5.11 -14.44
N GLN A 323 -19.89 4.10 -13.70
CA GLN A 323 -21.17 3.40 -13.92
C GLN A 323 -22.18 3.61 -12.78
N SER A 324 -21.81 4.32 -11.70
CA SER A 324 -22.70 4.55 -10.57
C SER A 324 -22.25 5.77 -9.75
N ASP A 325 -23.19 6.65 -9.43
CA ASP A 325 -22.97 7.85 -8.61
C ASP A 325 -22.81 7.53 -7.11
N SER A 326 -22.85 6.25 -6.74
CA SER A 326 -22.58 5.81 -5.38
C SER A 326 -21.77 4.52 -5.37
N LEU A 327 -21.09 4.31 -4.26
CA LEU A 327 -20.30 3.13 -3.96
C LEU A 327 -20.77 2.56 -2.62
N VAL A 328 -20.43 1.31 -2.35
CA VAL A 328 -20.64 0.68 -1.04
C VAL A 328 -19.31 0.17 -0.51
N ASN A 329 -18.98 0.56 0.72
CA ASN A 329 -17.83 0.08 1.45
C ASN A 329 -18.25 -1.01 2.44
N MET A 330 -17.80 -2.24 2.20
CA MET A 330 -18.01 -3.40 3.06
C MET A 330 -16.88 -3.47 4.08
N ASP A 331 -17.09 -2.88 5.26
CA ASP A 331 -16.10 -2.69 6.33
C ASP A 331 -16.20 -3.81 7.38
N ILE A 332 -15.06 -4.41 7.74
CA ILE A 332 -15.01 -5.48 8.74
C ILE A 332 -15.01 -4.87 10.14
N ALA A 333 -16.07 -5.12 10.91
CA ALA A 333 -16.09 -4.72 12.31
C ALA A 333 -15.02 -5.50 13.08
N ASN A 334 -14.29 -4.79 13.94
CA ASN A 334 -13.23 -5.39 14.76
C ASN A 334 -12.15 -6.11 13.94
N SER A 335 -11.90 -5.68 12.70
CA SER A 335 -10.95 -6.30 11.76
C SER A 335 -9.62 -6.76 12.38
N GLN A 336 -8.80 -5.84 12.91
CA GLN A 336 -7.50 -6.21 13.50
C GLN A 336 -7.62 -7.28 14.60
N PRO A 337 -8.42 -7.10 15.68
CA PRO A 337 -8.57 -8.15 16.69
C PRO A 337 -9.25 -9.42 16.14
N PHE A 338 -10.09 -9.35 15.12
CA PHE A 338 -10.65 -10.52 14.44
C PHE A 338 -9.58 -11.33 13.70
N PHE A 339 -8.68 -10.68 12.95
CA PHE A 339 -7.59 -11.37 12.27
C PHE A 339 -6.58 -12.00 13.24
N PHE A 340 -6.51 -11.54 14.49
CA PHE A 340 -5.75 -12.21 15.53
C PHE A 340 -6.28 -13.61 15.87
N ASN A 341 -7.59 -13.86 15.68
CA ASN A 341 -8.18 -15.18 15.94
C ASN A 341 -7.53 -16.29 15.11
N LYS A 342 -7.01 -15.98 13.91
CA LYS A 342 -6.25 -16.94 13.11
C LYS A 342 -4.97 -17.38 13.84
N LEU A 343 -4.23 -16.42 14.39
CA LEU A 343 -3.01 -16.67 15.14
C LEU A 343 -3.29 -17.37 16.48
N LEU A 344 -4.43 -17.09 17.12
CA LEU A 344 -4.87 -17.82 18.32
C LEU A 344 -5.16 -19.29 18.00
N LYS A 345 -5.91 -19.57 16.93
CA LYS A 345 -6.16 -20.95 16.48
C LYS A 345 -4.88 -21.70 16.11
N GLU A 346 -3.90 -21.01 15.52
CA GLU A 346 -2.58 -21.59 15.23
C GLU A 346 -1.79 -21.86 16.52
N TYR A 347 -1.85 -20.97 17.51
CA TYR A 347 -1.16 -21.13 18.79
C TYR A 347 -1.70 -22.33 19.60
N TYR A 348 -3.00 -22.58 19.52
CA TYR A 348 -3.69 -23.68 20.20
C TYR A 348 -4.06 -24.84 19.24
N ALA A 349 -3.36 -25.02 18.12
CA ALA A 349 -3.78 -25.97 17.08
C ALA A 349 -3.95 -27.42 17.59
N ASP A 350 -3.12 -27.83 18.56
CA ASP A 350 -3.09 -29.18 19.13
C ASP A 350 -3.77 -29.28 20.51
N CYS A 351 -4.46 -28.21 20.94
CA CYS A 351 -5.05 -28.11 22.28
C CYS A 351 -6.51 -27.68 22.20
N GLU A 352 -7.29 -28.00 23.24
CA GLU A 352 -8.61 -27.39 23.39
C GLU A 352 -8.45 -25.88 23.66
N LEU A 353 -9.23 -25.05 22.97
CA LEU A 353 -9.20 -23.60 23.16
C LEU A 353 -9.64 -23.24 24.59
N PRO A 354 -8.84 -22.48 25.36
CA PRO A 354 -9.27 -21.98 26.66
C PRO A 354 -10.56 -21.14 26.57
N GLU A 355 -11.31 -21.07 27.67
CA GLU A 355 -12.61 -20.39 27.71
C GLU A 355 -12.53 -18.91 27.33
N ASP A 356 -11.53 -18.19 27.86
CA ASP A 356 -11.31 -16.77 27.53
C ASP A 356 -10.90 -16.57 26.06
N VAL A 357 -10.17 -17.53 25.48
CA VAL A 357 -9.82 -17.51 24.04
C VAL A 357 -11.08 -17.71 23.19
N ARG A 358 -11.97 -18.65 23.56
CA ARG A 358 -13.26 -18.84 22.89
C ARG A 358 -14.13 -17.58 22.97
N LEU A 359 -14.22 -16.98 24.16
CA LEU A 359 -14.94 -15.72 24.37
C LEU A 359 -14.36 -14.58 23.52
N TYR A 360 -13.03 -14.46 23.46
CA TYR A 360 -12.36 -13.46 22.63
C TYR A 360 -12.72 -13.63 21.14
N ILE A 361 -12.67 -14.86 20.64
CA ILE A 361 -13.03 -15.20 19.26
C ILE A 361 -14.48 -14.84 18.96
N GLU A 362 -15.41 -15.18 19.87
CA GLU A 362 -16.82 -14.84 19.73
C GLU A 362 -17.04 -13.33 19.68
N LEU A 363 -16.50 -12.59 20.65
CA LEU A 363 -16.66 -11.14 20.78
C LEU A 363 -16.11 -10.38 19.57
N THR A 364 -14.97 -10.83 19.03
CA THR A 364 -14.35 -10.20 17.86
C THR A 364 -15.11 -10.50 16.57
N SER A 365 -15.62 -11.73 16.41
CA SER A 365 -16.40 -12.15 15.24
C SER A 365 -17.79 -11.47 15.20
N THR A 366 -18.45 -11.33 16.35
CA THR A 366 -19.79 -10.73 16.49
C THR A 366 -19.79 -9.19 16.58
N GLY A 367 -18.62 -8.55 16.44
CA GLY A 367 -18.52 -7.10 16.55
C GLY A 367 -18.63 -6.54 17.97
N GLN A 368 -18.79 -7.37 19.01
CA GLN A 368 -19.06 -6.94 20.39
C GLN A 368 -17.81 -6.65 21.23
N PHE A 369 -16.61 -6.98 20.75
CA PHE A 369 -15.35 -6.85 21.50
C PHE A 369 -15.19 -5.52 22.24
N TYR A 370 -15.27 -4.39 21.55
CA TYR A 370 -15.08 -3.09 22.21
C TYR A 370 -16.19 -2.75 23.20
N LYS A 371 -17.43 -3.16 22.95
CA LYS A 371 -18.54 -2.98 23.89
C LYS A 371 -18.33 -3.79 25.17
N TYR A 372 -17.67 -4.93 25.06
CA TYR A 372 -17.31 -5.77 26.21
C TYR A 372 -16.13 -5.18 27.01
N ILE A 373 -15.03 -4.81 26.33
CA ILE A 373 -13.79 -4.41 27.02
C ILE A 373 -13.77 -2.95 27.49
N GLN A 374 -14.41 -2.02 26.78
CA GLN A 374 -14.29 -0.59 27.10
C GLN A 374 -14.86 -0.26 28.49
N PRO A 375 -16.05 -0.72 28.90
CA PRO A 375 -16.60 -0.42 30.21
C PRO A 375 -15.74 -0.96 31.36
N ARG A 376 -15.06 -2.10 31.16
CA ARG A 376 -14.23 -2.77 32.17
C ARG A 376 -12.86 -2.10 32.32
N ILE A 377 -12.26 -1.70 31.21
CA ILE A 377 -10.93 -1.07 31.20
C ILE A 377 -11.06 0.43 31.56
N SER A 378 -12.00 1.13 30.93
CA SER A 378 -12.14 2.59 30.99
C SER A 378 -13.63 3.00 31.06
N PRO A 379 -14.34 2.78 32.18
CA PRO A 379 -15.80 2.95 32.28
C PRO A 379 -16.30 4.34 31.86
N ASN A 380 -15.55 5.40 32.17
CA ASN A 380 -15.93 6.78 31.88
C ASN A 380 -15.49 7.26 30.48
N CYS A 381 -15.08 6.35 29.59
CA CYS A 381 -14.59 6.70 28.26
C CYS A 381 -15.74 6.84 27.27
N THR A 382 -15.98 8.07 26.81
CA THR A 382 -16.96 8.38 25.75
C THR A 382 -16.36 8.33 24.34
N ASP A 383 -15.02 8.41 24.24
CA ASP A 383 -14.29 8.38 22.98
C ASP A 383 -13.83 6.97 22.63
N ILE A 384 -14.71 6.20 21.97
CA ILE A 384 -14.41 4.83 21.54
C ILE A 384 -13.23 4.82 20.55
N GLY A 385 -13.17 5.78 19.61
CA GLY A 385 -12.08 5.85 18.62
C GLY A 385 -10.71 6.00 19.27
N GLY A 386 -10.59 6.95 20.20
CA GLY A 386 -9.39 7.14 21.02
C GLY A 386 -9.08 5.92 21.89
N PHE A 387 -10.09 5.30 22.51
CA PHE A 387 -9.93 4.07 23.29
C PHE A 387 -9.29 2.95 22.47
N LYS A 388 -9.78 2.69 21.25
CA LYS A 388 -9.22 1.65 20.37
C LYS A 388 -7.72 1.87 20.13
N GLN A 389 -7.33 3.09 19.76
CA GLN A 389 -5.93 3.44 19.51
C GLN A 389 -5.07 3.25 20.76
N GLU A 390 -5.56 3.69 21.93
CA GLU A 390 -4.85 3.53 23.19
C GLU A 390 -4.69 2.07 23.60
N PHE A 391 -5.76 1.29 23.46
CA PHE A 391 -5.76 -0.11 23.82
C PHE A 391 -4.75 -0.88 22.97
N PHE A 392 -4.78 -0.71 21.64
CA PHE A 392 -3.82 -1.37 20.75
C PHE A 392 -2.38 -0.92 21.00
N ALA A 393 -2.16 0.37 21.24
CA ALA A 393 -0.83 0.88 21.59
C ALA A 393 -0.31 0.35 22.93
N ALA A 394 -1.20 -0.02 23.86
CA ALA A 394 -0.84 -0.50 25.19
C ALA A 394 -0.76 -2.03 25.30
N VAL A 395 -1.43 -2.76 24.40
CA VAL A 395 -1.57 -4.23 24.47
C VAL A 395 -0.93 -4.94 23.28
N PHE A 396 -1.14 -4.46 22.04
CA PHE A 396 -0.74 -5.19 20.83
C PHE A 396 0.55 -4.66 20.19
N PHE A 397 0.77 -3.34 20.18
CA PHE A 397 1.79 -2.70 19.34
C PHE A 397 2.92 -2.02 20.13
N CYS A 398 3.11 -2.42 21.38
CA CYS A 398 4.20 -2.00 22.25
C CYS A 398 5.12 -3.17 22.64
N GLN A 399 6.27 -2.80 23.19
CA GLN A 399 7.19 -3.70 23.88
C GLN A 399 6.50 -4.47 25.01
N ILE A 400 7.04 -5.65 25.33
CA ILE A 400 6.43 -6.57 26.31
C ILE A 400 6.44 -5.93 27.71
N GLU A 401 7.53 -5.28 28.09
CA GLU A 401 7.71 -4.60 29.38
C GLU A 401 6.67 -3.47 29.55
N HIS A 402 6.33 -2.77 28.46
CA HIS A 402 5.27 -1.78 28.50
C HIS A 402 3.87 -2.43 28.63
N THR A 403 3.68 -3.59 28.00
CA THR A 403 2.44 -4.36 28.16
C THR A 403 2.26 -4.76 29.63
N GLU A 404 3.28 -5.33 30.27
CA GLU A 404 3.22 -5.80 31.66
C GLU A 404 2.96 -4.66 32.68
N SER A 405 3.57 -3.49 32.45
CA SER A 405 3.41 -2.32 33.33
C SER A 405 2.13 -1.51 33.08
N SER A 406 1.41 -1.77 31.98
CA SER A 406 0.23 -1.01 31.61
C SER A 406 -1.01 -1.47 32.36
N LYS A 407 -1.63 -0.55 33.12
CA LYS A 407 -2.93 -0.80 33.77
C LYS A 407 -4.02 -1.29 32.81
N LYS A 408 -3.98 -0.87 31.54
CA LYS A 408 -4.94 -1.33 30.52
C LYS A 408 -4.72 -2.78 30.14
N ALA A 409 -3.45 -3.19 30.05
CA ALA A 409 -3.08 -4.55 29.71
C ALA A 409 -3.27 -5.51 30.90
N GLN A 410 -3.03 -5.06 32.13
CA GLN A 410 -3.32 -5.82 33.35
C GLN A 410 -4.81 -6.19 33.43
N LYS A 411 -5.70 -5.18 33.32
CA LYS A 411 -7.16 -5.42 33.24
C LYS A 411 -7.56 -6.29 32.06
N PHE A 412 -6.86 -6.17 30.93
CA PHE A 412 -7.10 -7.04 29.80
C PHE A 412 -6.71 -8.49 30.10
N GLY A 413 -5.57 -8.71 30.76
CA GLY A 413 -5.10 -10.02 31.20
C GLY A 413 -5.95 -10.65 32.31
N GLU A 414 -6.62 -9.86 33.14
CA GLU A 414 -7.63 -10.36 34.09
C GLU A 414 -8.83 -11.00 33.36
N MET A 415 -9.20 -10.47 32.20
CA MET A 415 -10.33 -10.98 31.40
C MET A 415 -9.91 -12.05 30.39
N PHE A 416 -8.71 -11.92 29.83
CA PHE A 416 -8.20 -12.73 28.73
C PHE A 416 -6.74 -13.16 28.96
N PRO A 417 -6.45 -13.92 30.03
CA PRO A 417 -5.09 -14.29 30.39
C PRO A 417 -4.39 -15.11 29.29
N ASN A 418 -5.07 -16.10 28.70
CA ASN A 418 -4.51 -16.99 27.69
C ASN A 418 -4.34 -16.27 26.34
N VAL A 419 -5.19 -15.27 26.06
CA VAL A 419 -5.03 -14.38 24.90
C VAL A 419 -3.82 -13.47 25.07
N LEU A 420 -3.65 -12.89 26.27
CA LEU A 420 -2.50 -12.03 26.57
C LEU A 420 -1.17 -12.81 26.49
N GLU A 421 -1.15 -14.05 26.98
CA GLU A 421 -0.01 -14.93 26.84
C GLU A 421 0.35 -15.17 25.36
N ALA A 422 -0.65 -15.50 24.52
CA ALA A 422 -0.43 -15.67 23.08
C ALA A 422 0.08 -14.37 22.41
N ILE A 423 -0.45 -13.21 22.80
CA ILE A 423 0.06 -11.90 22.35
C ILE A 423 1.54 -11.73 22.69
N GLN A 424 1.93 -12.04 23.93
CA GLN A 424 3.32 -11.94 24.38
C GLN A 424 4.21 -12.94 23.64
N TYR A 425 3.74 -14.17 23.41
CA TYR A 425 4.45 -15.18 22.62
C TYR A 425 4.80 -14.66 21.21
N TYR A 426 3.81 -14.12 20.47
CA TYR A 426 4.03 -13.60 19.12
C TYR A 426 4.87 -12.31 19.06
N LYS A 427 5.10 -11.65 20.20
CA LYS A 427 5.99 -10.50 20.34
C LYS A 427 7.43 -10.86 20.69
N ARG A 428 7.73 -12.11 21.05
CA ARG A 428 9.08 -12.52 21.48
C ARG A 428 10.10 -12.25 20.36
N GLY A 429 11.28 -11.77 20.74
CA GLY A 429 12.35 -11.39 19.82
C GLY A 429 12.15 -10.01 19.16
N ASP A 430 10.98 -9.72 18.61
CA ASP A 430 10.64 -8.41 18.03
C ASP A 430 9.14 -8.11 18.21
N TYR A 431 8.83 -7.08 19.00
CA TYR A 431 7.46 -6.69 19.33
C TYR A 431 6.60 -6.34 18.11
N LYS A 432 7.21 -6.01 16.97
CA LYS A 432 6.50 -5.68 15.72
C LYS A 432 5.95 -6.92 15.02
N GLN A 433 6.43 -8.12 15.36
CA GLN A 433 6.08 -9.36 14.65
C GLN A 433 4.58 -9.68 14.72
N LEU A 434 3.95 -9.49 15.89
CA LEU A 434 2.50 -9.67 16.04
C LEU A 434 1.72 -8.79 15.04
N ALA A 435 2.03 -7.49 14.99
CA ALA A 435 1.37 -6.55 14.09
C ALA A 435 1.57 -6.92 12.60
N ILE A 436 2.80 -7.29 12.23
CA ILE A 436 3.14 -7.69 10.86
C ILE A 436 2.37 -8.96 10.48
N ARG A 437 2.31 -9.97 11.37
CA ARG A 437 1.58 -11.21 11.14
C ARG A 437 0.09 -10.97 10.96
N MET A 438 -0.54 -10.19 11.84
CA MET A 438 -1.96 -9.84 11.72
C MET A 438 -2.26 -9.12 10.40
N GLN A 439 -1.43 -8.16 10.00
CA GLN A 439 -1.59 -7.45 8.73
C GLN A 439 -1.38 -8.35 7.51
N ARG A 440 -0.51 -9.35 7.59
CA ARG A 440 -0.30 -10.33 6.52
C ARG A 440 -1.45 -11.31 6.39
N VAL A 441 -2.02 -11.77 7.51
CA VAL A 441 -3.25 -12.58 7.48
C VAL A 441 -4.38 -11.78 6.84
N GLU A 442 -4.58 -10.53 7.24
CA GLU A 442 -5.55 -9.61 6.63
C GLU A 442 -5.32 -9.48 5.12
N ALA A 443 -4.12 -9.08 4.69
CA ALA A 443 -3.81 -8.91 3.28
C ALA A 443 -3.95 -10.23 2.49
N GLY A 444 -3.60 -11.37 3.09
CA GLY A 444 -3.80 -12.69 2.52
C GLY A 444 -5.25 -12.97 2.18
N VAL A 445 -6.16 -12.80 3.13
CA VAL A 445 -7.60 -13.04 2.91
C VAL A 445 -8.19 -11.98 1.98
N MET A 446 -7.98 -10.70 2.26
CA MET A 446 -8.59 -9.60 1.49
C MET A 446 -8.11 -9.58 0.04
N LEU A 447 -6.81 -9.68 -0.19
CA LEU A 447 -6.24 -9.52 -1.52
C LEU A 447 -6.15 -10.85 -2.27
N ASN A 448 -5.61 -11.90 -1.64
CA ASN A 448 -5.33 -13.14 -2.35
C ASN A 448 -6.53 -14.07 -2.48
N ARG A 449 -7.55 -13.92 -1.64
CA ARG A 449 -8.79 -14.70 -1.73
C ARG A 449 -9.94 -13.85 -2.24
N ILE A 450 -10.37 -12.83 -1.49
CA ILE A 450 -11.58 -12.06 -1.79
C ILE A 450 -11.48 -11.31 -3.13
N VAL A 451 -10.47 -10.43 -3.30
CA VAL A 451 -10.32 -9.64 -4.54
C VAL A 451 -10.18 -10.54 -5.79
N LYS A 452 -9.48 -11.68 -5.68
CA LYS A 452 -9.34 -12.60 -6.81
C LYS A 452 -10.65 -13.30 -7.14
N GLU A 453 -11.43 -13.69 -6.13
CA GLU A 453 -12.71 -14.34 -6.35
C GLU A 453 -13.74 -13.38 -6.96
N LEU A 454 -13.79 -12.14 -6.46
CA LEU A 454 -14.61 -11.07 -7.05
C LEU A 454 -14.24 -10.84 -8.53
N HIS A 455 -12.93 -10.81 -8.83
CA HIS A 455 -12.46 -10.65 -10.20
C HIS A 455 -12.88 -11.80 -11.13
N LYS A 456 -12.80 -13.06 -10.69
CA LYS A 456 -13.25 -14.21 -11.47
C LYS A 456 -14.74 -14.12 -11.83
N ARG A 457 -15.54 -13.57 -10.92
CA ARG A 457 -16.99 -13.34 -11.10
C ARG A 457 -17.31 -12.05 -11.84
N ALA A 458 -16.30 -11.37 -12.40
CA ALA A 458 -16.43 -10.09 -13.09
C ALA A 458 -17.05 -8.96 -12.25
N ILE A 459 -16.92 -9.04 -10.92
CA ILE A 459 -17.40 -8.03 -9.99
C ILE A 459 -16.30 -6.98 -9.81
N TRP A 460 -16.64 -5.71 -10.09
CA TRP A 460 -15.73 -4.61 -9.83
C TRP A 460 -15.54 -4.43 -8.31
N CYS A 461 -14.29 -4.29 -7.88
CA CYS A 461 -13.97 -3.96 -6.50
C CYS A 461 -12.68 -3.17 -6.36
N SER A 462 -12.56 -2.42 -5.28
CA SER A 462 -11.30 -1.88 -4.77
C SER A 462 -11.20 -2.17 -3.27
N THR A 463 -10.08 -1.82 -2.64
CA THR A 463 -9.85 -2.11 -1.22
C THR A 463 -9.44 -0.87 -0.46
N ILE A 464 -9.96 -0.71 0.76
CA ILE A 464 -9.41 0.20 1.76
C ILE A 464 -8.93 -0.67 2.93
N HIS A 465 -7.75 -1.25 2.77
CA HIS A 465 -7.17 -2.22 3.71
C HIS A 465 -8.10 -3.42 3.96
N ASP A 466 -8.81 -3.40 5.09
CA ASP A 466 -9.73 -4.41 5.60
C ASP A 466 -11.17 -4.25 5.11
N SER A 467 -11.42 -3.34 4.18
CA SER A 467 -12.72 -3.18 3.55
C SER A 467 -12.68 -3.41 2.04
N ILE A 468 -13.82 -3.85 1.50
CA ILE A 468 -14.05 -3.96 0.06
C ILE A 468 -14.98 -2.84 -0.40
N VAL A 469 -14.53 -2.03 -1.36
CA VAL A 469 -15.39 -1.05 -2.04
C VAL A 469 -15.95 -1.69 -3.31
N CYS A 470 -17.25 -1.63 -3.50
CA CYS A 470 -17.95 -2.22 -4.64
C CYS A 470 -19.11 -1.33 -5.12
N LEU A 471 -19.75 -1.74 -6.21
CA LEU A 471 -20.96 -1.06 -6.72
C LEU A 471 -22.19 -1.51 -5.92
N PRO A 472 -23.18 -0.62 -5.68
CA PRO A 472 -24.36 -0.94 -4.88
C PRO A 472 -25.12 -2.20 -5.34
N GLN A 473 -25.25 -2.41 -6.64
CA GLN A 473 -25.92 -3.58 -7.20
C GLN A 473 -25.23 -4.91 -6.89
N HIS A 474 -23.94 -4.89 -6.54
CA HIS A 474 -23.17 -6.09 -6.20
C HIS A 474 -23.03 -6.29 -4.68
N GLN A 475 -23.59 -5.40 -3.85
CA GLN A 475 -23.40 -5.43 -2.39
C GLN A 475 -23.70 -6.80 -1.77
N SER A 476 -24.88 -7.37 -2.05
CA SER A 476 -25.30 -8.66 -1.48
C SER A 476 -24.40 -9.81 -1.95
N GLN A 477 -23.97 -9.76 -3.20
CA GLN A 477 -23.08 -10.78 -3.77
C GLN A 477 -21.68 -10.70 -3.16
N VAL A 478 -21.15 -9.48 -2.97
CA VAL A 478 -19.86 -9.25 -2.32
C VAL A 478 -19.90 -9.71 -0.87
N LEU A 479 -20.98 -9.40 -0.13
CA LEU A 479 -21.16 -9.86 1.24
C LEU A 479 -21.10 -11.40 1.33
N SER A 480 -21.89 -12.09 0.52
CA SER A 480 -21.93 -13.56 0.50
C SER A 480 -20.55 -14.17 0.18
N ILE A 481 -19.81 -13.61 -0.79
CA ILE A 481 -18.46 -14.08 -1.13
C ILE A 481 -17.48 -13.85 0.02
N MET A 482 -17.56 -12.70 0.70
CA MET A 482 -16.72 -12.42 1.86
C MET A 482 -17.01 -13.45 2.97
N GLU A 483 -18.28 -13.68 3.30
CA GLU A 483 -18.70 -14.64 4.33
C GLU A 483 -18.24 -16.08 4.02
N GLU A 484 -18.42 -16.53 2.77
CA GLU A 484 -17.95 -17.83 2.27
C GLU A 484 -16.43 -17.97 2.47
N ILE A 485 -15.66 -16.99 2.00
CA ILE A 485 -14.19 -17.03 2.08
C ILE A 485 -13.70 -16.94 3.53
N PHE A 486 -14.32 -16.13 4.39
CA PHE A 486 -13.97 -16.05 5.80
C PHE A 486 -14.23 -17.39 6.50
N ASN A 487 -15.38 -18.01 6.22
CA ASN A 487 -15.68 -19.34 6.74
C ASN A 487 -14.68 -20.40 6.24
N ASP A 488 -14.26 -20.35 4.98
CA ASP A 488 -13.30 -21.30 4.44
C ASP A 488 -11.88 -21.14 5.01
N GLU A 489 -11.37 -19.91 5.06
CA GLU A 489 -9.99 -19.62 5.45
C GLU A 489 -9.77 -19.62 6.98
N LEU A 490 -10.77 -19.13 7.71
CA LEU A 490 -10.66 -18.87 9.15
C LEU A 490 -11.63 -19.73 9.99
N ARG A 491 -12.62 -20.40 9.37
CA ARG A 491 -13.70 -21.10 10.10
C ARG A 491 -14.43 -20.18 11.07
N MET A 492 -14.55 -18.90 10.69
CA MET A 492 -15.16 -17.81 11.45
C MET A 492 -15.64 -16.75 10.46
N ILE A 493 -16.79 -16.15 10.71
CA ILE A 493 -17.35 -15.09 9.87
C ILE A 493 -17.35 -13.80 10.69
N PRO A 494 -16.65 -12.74 10.24
CA PRO A 494 -16.71 -11.46 10.94
C PRO A 494 -18.02 -10.73 10.62
N THR A 495 -18.43 -9.84 11.52
CA THR A 495 -19.48 -8.88 11.22
C THR A 495 -19.00 -7.88 10.16
N ILE A 496 -19.65 -7.86 9.01
CA ILE A 496 -19.35 -6.94 7.91
C ILE A 496 -20.44 -5.86 7.84
N LYS A 497 -20.04 -4.59 7.81
CA LYS A 497 -20.93 -3.44 7.74
C LYS A 497 -20.87 -2.81 6.36
N ALA A 498 -22.03 -2.59 5.75
CA ALA A 498 -22.13 -1.84 4.52
C ALA A 498 -22.29 -0.34 4.82
N GLU A 499 -21.38 0.47 4.30
CA GLU A 499 -21.44 1.93 4.37
C GLU A 499 -21.60 2.49 2.95
N THR A 500 -22.71 3.19 2.68
CA THR A 500 -22.90 3.88 1.40
C THR A 500 -21.96 5.07 1.31
N ILE A 501 -21.16 5.09 0.24
CA ILE A 501 -20.34 6.23 -0.17
C ILE A 501 -21.11 6.97 -1.27
N LYS A 502 -21.62 8.14 -0.93
CA LYS A 502 -22.27 9.08 -1.84
C LYS A 502 -22.20 10.48 -1.25
N ILE A 503 -22.39 11.51 -2.07
CA ILE A 503 -22.51 12.88 -1.59
C ILE A 503 -23.65 12.93 -0.57
N LYS A 504 -23.36 13.47 0.62
CA LYS A 504 -24.38 13.77 1.62
C LYS A 504 -25.06 15.07 1.20
N GLY A 505 -26.38 15.01 1.03
CA GLY A 505 -27.22 16.18 0.73
C GLY A 505 -27.35 17.11 1.91
#